data_AF-A0A8T4EEM3-F1
#
_entry.id   AF-A0A8T4EEM3-F1
#
_cell.length_a   1.000
_cell.length_b   1.000
_cell.length_c   1.000
_cell.angle_alpha   90.00
_cell.angle_beta   90.00
_cell.angle_gamma   90.00
#
_symmetry.space_group_name_H-M   'P 1'
#
loop_
_entity.id
_entity.type
_entity.pdbx_description
1 polymer ?
#
loop_
_entity_poly.entity_id
_entity_poly.type
_entity_poly.pdbx_seq_one_letter_code
_entity_poly.pdbx_strand_id
1 'polypeptide(L)'
;SIASRSCSYCHDLTSTSADISCGNIGSEQGWTTVIIRTNEGKEAFEQALSMHLIEVMGVDHSSIQSIMNVARMKATRYYNLEPLH
;
A
#
# COMPACT_ATOMS: atom_id res chain seq x y z
N SER A 1 0.65 21.87 0.00
CA SER A 1 0.06 20.56 -0.27
C SER A 1 -1.34 20.77 -0.82
N ILE A 2 -1.70 20.10 -1.92
CA ILE A 2 -3.04 20.19 -2.57
C ILE A 2 -4.02 19.14 -1.99
N ALA A 3 -3.59 18.34 -1.00
CA ALA A 3 -4.44 17.33 -0.38
C ALA A 3 -5.58 17.96 0.45
N SER A 4 -6.78 17.36 0.38
CA SER A 4 -7.92 17.74 1.22
C SER A 4 -7.56 17.67 2.70
N ARG A 5 -8.15 18.56 3.52
CA ARG A 5 -7.94 18.56 4.99
C ARG A 5 -8.26 17.20 5.61
N SER A 6 -9.30 16.53 5.11
CA SER A 6 -9.73 15.18 5.52
C SER A 6 -8.63 14.12 5.40
N CYS A 7 -7.71 14.24 4.43
CA CYS A 7 -6.64 13.27 4.24
C CYS A 7 -5.67 13.23 5.43
N SER A 8 -5.57 14.30 6.21
CA SER A 8 -4.70 14.34 7.39
C SER A 8 -5.21 13.46 8.53
N TYR A 9 -6.51 13.12 8.52
CA TYR A 9 -7.18 12.25 9.48
C TYR A 9 -7.20 10.78 9.04
N CYS A 10 -6.82 10.49 7.80
CA CYS A 10 -6.80 9.13 7.27
C CYS A 10 -5.54 8.40 7.75
N HIS A 11 -5.72 7.29 8.48
CA HIS A 11 -4.62 6.47 8.99
C HIS A 11 -4.17 5.36 8.03
N ASP A 12 -4.92 5.11 6.95
CA ASP A 12 -4.65 3.99 6.06
C ASP A 12 -3.85 4.42 4.83
N LEU A 13 -2.62 3.90 4.69
CA LEU A 13 -1.80 4.08 3.49
C LEU A 13 -1.99 2.98 2.45
N THR A 14 -2.21 1.75 2.90
CA THR A 14 -2.03 0.54 2.09
C THR A 14 -3.34 -0.18 1.79
N SER A 15 -4.47 0.53 1.90
CA SER A 15 -5.82 0.00 1.65
C SER A 15 -6.04 -1.31 2.41
N THR A 16 -5.91 -1.27 3.73
CA THR A 16 -5.92 -2.43 4.63
C THR A 16 -7.15 -3.33 4.52
N SER A 17 -8.27 -2.81 4.02
CA SER A 17 -9.52 -3.54 3.83
C SER A 17 -9.71 -4.13 2.42
N ALA A 18 -8.76 -3.95 1.50
CA ALA A 18 -8.86 -4.49 0.15
C ALA A 18 -8.28 -5.92 0.05
N ASP A 19 -8.85 -6.74 -0.82
CA ASP A 19 -8.32 -8.08 -1.13
C ASP A 19 -6.89 -8.02 -1.70
N ILE A 20 -6.68 -7.05 -2.61
CA ILE A 20 -5.40 -6.73 -3.23
C ILE A 20 -5.20 -5.22 -3.17
N SER A 21 -4.01 -4.78 -2.75
CA SER A 21 -3.62 -3.37 -2.74
C SER A 21 -2.41 -3.16 -3.66
N CYS A 22 -2.46 -2.12 -4.51
CA CYS A 22 -1.41 -1.81 -5.47
C CYS A 22 -0.84 -0.40 -5.21
N GLY A 23 0.49 -0.25 -5.22
CA GLY A 23 1.17 1.04 -5.04
C GLY A 23 2.61 1.03 -5.54
N ASN A 24 3.30 2.16 -5.51
CA ASN A 24 4.69 2.24 -6.00
C ASN A 24 5.76 2.05 -4.90
N ILE A 25 5.42 2.35 -3.64
CA ILE A 25 6.41 2.43 -2.56
C ILE A 25 6.96 1.04 -2.30
N GLY A 26 8.29 0.89 -2.37
CA GLY A 26 8.96 -0.40 -2.20
C GLY A 26 9.18 -1.15 -3.52
N SER A 27 8.81 -0.58 -4.65
CA SER A 27 9.11 -1.11 -5.99
C SER A 27 10.01 -0.17 -6.78
N GLU A 28 10.78 -0.76 -7.70
CA GLU A 28 11.57 -0.02 -8.68
C GLU A 28 10.66 0.63 -9.74
N GLN A 29 11.22 1.53 -10.55
CA GLN A 29 10.49 2.19 -11.63
C GLN A 29 9.96 1.15 -12.63
N GLY A 30 8.67 1.29 -13.00
CA GLY A 30 7.99 0.34 -13.89
C GLY A 30 7.35 -0.84 -13.17
N TRP A 31 7.64 -1.04 -11.88
CA TRP A 31 7.04 -2.08 -11.05
C TRP A 31 6.00 -1.53 -10.08
N THR A 32 5.09 -2.41 -9.68
CA THR A 32 4.04 -2.12 -8.70
C THR A 32 4.22 -3.05 -7.50
N THR A 33 4.23 -2.48 -6.30
CA THR A 33 4.12 -3.22 -5.05
C THR A 33 2.69 -3.71 -4.92
N VAL A 34 2.53 -5.02 -4.80
CA VAL A 34 1.23 -5.68 -4.62
C VAL A 34 1.20 -6.34 -3.24
N ILE A 35 0.18 -6.01 -2.45
CA ILE A 35 -0.08 -6.62 -1.14
C ILE A 35 -1.38 -7.41 -1.26
N ILE A 36 -1.29 -8.72 -1.09
CA ILE A 36 -2.42 -9.67 -1.12
C ILE A 36 -2.84 -9.94 0.32
N ARG A 37 -4.13 -9.80 0.64
CA ARG A 37 -4.64 -9.91 2.03
C ARG A 37 -5.59 -11.08 2.24
N THR A 38 -6.48 -11.32 1.30
CA THR A 38 -7.55 -12.33 1.40
C THR A 38 -7.29 -13.52 0.50
N ASN A 39 -8.04 -14.60 0.70
CA ASN A 39 -7.93 -15.80 -0.12
C ASN A 39 -8.43 -15.52 -1.54
N GLU A 40 -9.50 -14.75 -1.67
CA GLU A 40 -10.08 -14.30 -2.94
C GLU A 40 -9.09 -13.44 -3.73
N GLY A 41 -8.40 -12.51 -3.05
CA GLY A 41 -7.32 -11.72 -3.66
C GLY A 41 -6.14 -12.58 -4.11
N LYS A 42 -5.78 -13.59 -3.31
CA LYS A 42 -4.72 -14.54 -3.67
C LYS A 42 -5.09 -15.35 -4.91
N GLU A 43 -6.30 -15.89 -4.95
CA GLU A 43 -6.79 -16.68 -6.09
C GLU A 43 -6.80 -15.85 -7.38
N ALA A 44 -7.32 -14.62 -7.32
CA ALA A 44 -7.32 -13.72 -8.47
C ALA A 44 -5.90 -13.37 -8.96
N PHE A 45 -4.96 -13.14 -8.05
CA PHE A 45 -3.56 -12.86 -8.38
C PHE A 45 -2.88 -14.07 -9.03
N GLU A 46 -3.06 -15.27 -8.47
CA GLU A 46 -2.49 -16.51 -9.01
C GLU A 46 -3.07 -16.86 -10.39
N GLN A 47 -4.38 -16.62 -10.60
CA GLN A 47 -5.00 -16.75 -11.93
C GLN A 47 -4.36 -15.80 -12.94
N ALA A 48 -4.22 -14.51 -12.61
CA ALA A 48 -3.59 -13.53 -13.49
C ALA A 48 -2.14 -13.91 -13.85
N LEU A 49 -1.38 -14.41 -12.87
CA LEU A 49 -0.02 -14.91 -13.09
C LEU A 49 -0.02 -16.15 -14.01
N SER A 50 -0.92 -17.11 -13.80
CA SER A 50 -1.02 -18.32 -14.63
C SER A 50 -1.42 -18.02 -16.08
N MET A 51 -2.20 -16.96 -16.29
CA MET A 51 -2.59 -16.45 -17.61
C MET A 51 -1.51 -15.59 -18.26
N HIS A 52 -0.35 -15.41 -17.62
CA HIS A 52 0.75 -14.59 -18.10
C HIS A 52 0.36 -13.11 -18.34
N LEU A 53 -0.63 -12.60 -17.58
CA LEU A 53 -1.05 -11.20 -17.66
C LEU A 53 -0.16 -10.26 -16.83
N ILE A 54 0.54 -10.83 -15.84
CA ILE A 54 1.46 -10.13 -14.95
C ILE A 54 2.74 -10.94 -14.81
N GLU A 55 3.82 -10.24 -14.48
CA GLU A 55 5.08 -10.82 -14.05
C GLU A 55 5.35 -10.47 -12.59
N VAL A 56 6.15 -11.29 -11.92
CA VAL A 56 6.47 -11.11 -10.50
C VAL A 56 7.97 -11.09 -10.29
N MET A 57 8.41 -10.18 -9.42
CA MET A 57 9.76 -10.14 -8.90
C MET A 57 9.72 -10.30 -7.38
N GLY A 58 10.80 -10.82 -6.80
CA GLY A 58 10.93 -10.93 -5.35
C GLY A 58 10.93 -9.56 -4.68
N VAL A 59 10.37 -9.51 -3.46
CA VAL A 59 10.41 -8.31 -2.61
C VAL A 59 11.45 -8.53 -1.52
N ASP A 60 12.35 -7.56 -1.32
CA ASP A 60 13.35 -7.63 -0.27
C ASP A 60 12.89 -6.97 1.05
N HIS A 61 13.67 -7.19 2.11
CA HIS A 61 13.35 -6.64 3.43
C HIS A 61 13.34 -5.10 3.46
N SER A 62 14.18 -4.45 2.65
CA SER A 62 14.28 -2.99 2.59
C SER A 62 13.04 -2.35 1.94
N SER A 63 12.48 -2.99 0.92
CA SER A 63 11.21 -2.63 0.31
C SER A 63 10.06 -2.72 1.31
N ILE A 64 9.97 -3.82 2.05
CA ILE A 64 8.95 -4.01 3.10
C ILE A 64 9.12 -2.94 4.18
N GLN A 65 10.35 -2.66 4.61
CA GLN A 65 10.62 -1.65 5.64
C GLN A 65 10.20 -0.24 5.17
N SER A 66 10.42 0.09 3.91
CA SER A 66 10.03 1.37 3.32
C SER A 66 8.50 1.54 3.35
N ILE A 67 7.75 0.52 2.95
CA ILE A 67 6.28 0.52 3.02
C ILE A 67 5.82 0.69 4.47
N MET A 68 6.37 -0.08 5.41
CA MET A 68 6.02 0.01 6.83
C MET A 68 6.31 1.40 7.41
N ASN A 69 7.44 2.02 7.06
CA ASN A 69 7.80 3.35 7.54
C ASN A 69 6.79 4.40 7.09
N VAL A 70 6.43 4.42 5.80
CA VAL A 70 5.46 5.40 5.29
C VAL A 70 4.06 5.12 5.85
N ALA A 71 3.67 3.85 5.99
CA ALA A 71 2.39 3.48 6.58
C ALA A 71 2.28 3.98 8.02
N ARG A 72 3.33 3.77 8.83
CA ARG A 72 3.42 4.29 10.20
C ARG A 72 3.36 5.81 10.25
N MET A 73 4.13 6.50 9.40
CA MET A 73 4.10 7.97 9.35
C MET A 73 2.70 8.50 9.05
N LYS A 74 1.96 7.86 8.12
CA LYS A 74 0.58 8.26 7.83
C LYS A 74 -0.35 7.99 9.02
N ALA A 75 -0.24 6.81 9.64
CA ALA A 75 -1.07 6.42 10.77
C ALA A 75 -0.87 7.32 12.01
N THR A 76 0.35 7.78 12.27
CA THR A 76 0.64 8.63 13.44
C THR A 76 0.46 10.12 13.17
N ARG A 77 0.36 10.55 11.91
CA ARG A 77 0.21 11.96 11.53
C ARG A 77 -0.95 12.66 12.24
N TYR A 78 -2.05 11.95 12.50
CA TYR A 78 -3.23 12.47 13.18
C TYR A 78 -2.92 13.08 14.56
N TYR A 79 -2.01 12.47 15.33
CA TYR A 79 -1.67 12.95 16.68
C TYR A 79 -0.90 14.28 16.70
N ASN A 80 -0.45 14.75 15.53
CA ASN A 80 0.23 16.03 15.37
C ASN A 80 -0.68 17.12 14.76
N LEU A 81 -1.99 16.88 14.70
CA LEU A 81 -2.94 17.86 14.18
C LEU A 81 -3.39 18.82 15.29
N GLU A 82 -3.34 20.12 14.99
CA GLU A 82 -3.97 21.13 15.84
C GLU A 82 -5.49 20.90 15.89
N PRO A 83 -6.14 21.08 17.06
CA PRO A 83 -7.58 20.98 17.17
C PRO A 83 -8.28 21.93 16.19
N LEU A 84 -9.25 21.42 15.44
CA LEU A 84 -10.19 22.25 14.69
C LEU A 84 -11.03 23.03 15.71
N HIS A 85 -10.67 24.30 15.90
CA HIS A 85 -11.48 25.29 16.62
C HIS A 85 -12.66 25.73 15.75
#